data_AF-A0A1X0N254-F1
#
_entry.id   AF-A0A1X0N254-F1
#
_cell.length_a   1.000
_cell.length_b   1.000
_cell.length_c   1.000
_cell.angle_alpha   90.00
_cell.angle_beta   90.00
_cell.angle_gamma   90.00
#
_symmetry.space_group_name_H-M   'P 1'
#
loop_
_entity.id
_entity.type
_entity.pdbx_description
1 polymer ?
#
loop_
_entity_poly.entity_id
_entity_poly.type
_entity_poly.pdbx_seq_one_letter_code
_entity_poly.pdbx_strand_id
1 'polypeptide(L)'
;MFLRHVIVFSFIALLAGCAGLTSREAVQGKGDPAQWREHKQQLSSLDGWQINGKVGIRAPKDSGSGTLFWLQRQDYYDIRLSGPLGRGAARLTGRPGAVALEVANQGRYEAKTPEELLQDQLGWRLPVSHLVWWVRGLPAPDSKSKVTLDGDSRLASLDQDGWQVEYLSYVEQNGYWLPERVKLHGQDLDVTLVIKDWQPRKLGQ
;
A
#
# COMPACT_ATOMS: atom_id res chain seq x y z
N MET A 1 -12.56 41.90 38.47
CA MET A 1 -12.38 41.81 36.99
C MET A 1 -11.16 40.96 36.61
N PHE A 2 -10.03 41.04 37.33
CA PHE A 2 -8.81 40.23 37.09
C PHE A 2 -9.03 38.69 37.13
N LEU A 3 -9.85 38.17 38.05
CA LEU A 3 -10.08 36.73 38.19
C LEU A 3 -10.75 36.08 36.95
N ARG A 4 -11.57 36.85 36.22
CA ARG A 4 -12.22 36.40 34.99
C ARG A 4 -11.23 36.30 33.82
N HIS A 5 -10.18 37.12 33.83
CA HIS A 5 -9.16 37.13 32.77
C HIS A 5 -8.16 35.98 32.96
N VAL A 6 -7.85 35.62 34.21
CA VAL A 6 -6.99 34.47 34.54
C VAL A 6 -7.64 33.14 34.14
N ILE A 7 -8.96 32.98 34.34
CA ILE A 7 -9.70 31.77 33.95
C ILE A 7 -9.75 31.61 32.41
N VAL A 8 -9.95 32.70 31.67
CA VAL A 8 -9.97 32.67 30.20
C VAL A 8 -8.59 32.35 29.62
N PHE A 9 -7.51 32.88 30.20
CA PHE A 9 -6.14 32.58 29.75
C PHE A 9 -5.76 31.12 30.01
N SER A 10 -6.18 30.56 31.15
CA SER A 10 -5.94 29.14 31.49
C SER A 10 -6.67 28.18 30.54
N PHE A 11 -7.88 28.53 30.08
CA PHE A 11 -8.65 27.71 29.15
C PHE A 11 -8.04 27.68 27.74
N ILE A 12 -7.47 28.81 27.27
CA ILE A 12 -6.80 28.88 25.96
C ILE A 12 -5.47 28.09 25.97
N ALA A 13 -4.74 28.08 27.09
CA ALA A 13 -3.51 27.31 27.24
C ALA A 13 -3.75 25.78 27.24
N LEU A 14 -4.90 25.32 27.75
CA LEU A 14 -5.27 23.89 27.76
C LEU A 14 -5.70 23.38 26.37
N LEU A 15 -6.21 24.25 25.48
CA LEU A 15 -6.63 23.88 24.12
C LEU A 15 -5.45 23.75 23.12
N ALA A 16 -4.30 24.36 23.38
CA ALA A 16 -3.12 24.27 22.52
C ALA A 16 -2.35 22.93 22.67
N GLY A 17 -2.66 22.14 23.71
CA GLY A 17 -1.95 20.89 24.02
C GLY A 17 -2.34 19.66 23.19
N CYS A 18 -3.45 19.71 22.44
CA CYS A 18 -3.98 18.55 21.71
C CYS A 18 -3.58 18.50 20.22
N ALA A 19 -2.91 19.50 19.67
CA ALA A 19 -2.49 19.49 18.26
C ALA A 19 -1.16 18.74 18.02
N GLY A 20 -0.46 18.35 19.08
CA GLY A 20 0.82 17.64 19.04
C GLY A 20 0.72 16.13 19.24
N LEU A 21 -0.44 15.50 18.99
CA LEU A 21 -0.57 14.03 19.04
C LEU A 21 0.32 13.40 17.96
N THR A 22 1.52 13.02 18.37
CA THR A 22 2.47 12.08 17.74
C THR A 22 2.12 11.71 16.30
N SER A 23 2.78 12.36 15.34
CA SER A 23 2.72 11.93 13.94
C SER A 23 2.98 10.43 13.88
N ARG A 24 2.04 9.67 13.32
CA ARG A 24 2.20 8.23 13.07
C ARG A 24 3.28 7.94 12.02
N GLU A 25 3.64 8.97 11.26
CA GLU A 25 4.64 8.92 10.20
C GLU A 25 5.92 9.66 10.64
N ALA A 26 7.04 8.96 10.61
CA ALA A 26 8.37 9.55 10.75
C ALA A 26 8.99 9.73 9.35
N VAL A 27 9.20 10.97 8.93
CA VAL A 27 9.73 11.31 7.61
C VAL A 27 11.22 11.63 7.72
N GLN A 28 12.03 11.04 6.84
CA GLN A 28 13.47 11.25 6.71
C GLN A 28 13.87 11.20 5.22
N GLY A 29 15.15 11.41 4.91
CA GLY A 29 15.68 11.31 3.54
C GLY A 29 16.09 12.66 2.95
N LYS A 30 16.19 12.73 1.62
CA LYS A 30 16.70 13.92 0.89
C LYS A 30 15.59 14.86 0.44
N GLY A 31 14.35 14.40 0.42
CA GLY A 31 13.20 15.14 -0.09
C GLY A 31 12.62 16.14 0.92
N ASP A 32 11.75 17.01 0.42
CA ASP A 32 11.02 17.99 1.21
C ASP A 32 9.75 17.38 1.81
N PRO A 33 9.60 17.34 3.15
CA PRO A 33 8.39 16.87 3.81
C PRO A 33 7.10 17.62 3.40
N ALA A 34 7.19 18.87 2.95
CA ALA A 34 6.03 19.63 2.47
C ALA A 34 5.52 19.12 1.12
N GLN A 35 6.42 18.96 0.16
CA GLN A 35 6.10 18.37 -1.15
C GLN A 35 5.60 16.93 -1.02
N TRP A 36 6.18 16.16 -0.10
CA TRP A 36 5.68 14.82 0.23
C TRP A 36 4.22 14.82 0.70
N ARG A 37 3.83 15.76 1.56
CA ARG A 37 2.43 15.88 2.01
C ARG A 37 1.48 16.18 0.84
N GLU A 38 1.88 17.09 -0.06
CA GLU A 38 1.10 17.41 -1.25
C GLU A 38 0.97 16.19 -2.19
N HIS A 39 2.09 15.52 -2.46
CA HIS A 39 2.12 14.31 -3.27
C HIS A 39 1.22 13.20 -2.69
N LYS A 40 1.29 12.97 -1.37
CA LYS A 40 0.37 12.05 -0.68
C LYS A 40 -1.09 12.42 -0.87
N GLN A 41 -1.43 13.68 -0.70
CA GLN A 41 -2.80 14.16 -0.83
C GLN A 41 -3.31 13.95 -2.26
N GLN A 42 -2.47 14.22 -3.26
CA GLN A 42 -2.78 13.99 -4.66
C GLN A 42 -3.06 12.51 -4.92
N LEU A 43 -2.17 11.61 -4.49
CA LEU A 43 -2.33 10.15 -4.68
C LEU A 43 -3.50 9.56 -3.89
N SER A 44 -3.79 10.11 -2.71
CA SER A 44 -4.93 9.67 -1.88
C SER A 44 -6.29 9.96 -2.53
N SER A 45 -6.32 10.86 -3.51
CA SER A 45 -7.53 11.13 -4.30
C SER A 45 -7.84 10.05 -5.35
N LEU A 46 -6.94 9.09 -5.58
CA LEU A 46 -7.18 7.93 -6.44
C LEU A 46 -7.98 6.88 -5.68
N ASP A 47 -9.23 6.67 -6.10
CA ASP A 47 -10.15 5.65 -5.59
C ASP A 47 -10.28 4.45 -6.55
N GLY A 48 -9.55 4.44 -7.68
CA GLY A 48 -9.49 3.30 -8.59
C GLY A 48 -8.21 3.26 -9.42
N TRP A 49 -7.76 2.07 -9.76
CA TRP A 49 -6.65 1.88 -10.69
C TRP A 49 -6.70 0.50 -11.33
N GLN A 50 -6.01 0.38 -12.46
CA GLN A 50 -5.64 -0.92 -13.01
C GLN A 50 -4.14 -0.90 -13.27
N ILE A 51 -3.46 -1.99 -12.91
CA ILE A 51 -2.06 -2.21 -13.25
C ILE A 51 -1.85 -3.56 -13.93
N ASN A 52 -0.94 -3.57 -14.90
CA ASN A 52 -0.42 -4.78 -15.51
C ASN A 52 1.09 -4.82 -15.33
N GLY A 53 1.65 -6.00 -15.08
CA GLY A 53 3.08 -6.09 -14.84
C GLY A 53 3.60 -7.51 -14.67
N LYS A 54 4.80 -7.59 -14.10
CA LYS A 54 5.44 -8.84 -13.70
C LYS A 54 5.59 -8.85 -12.18
N VAL A 55 5.41 -10.02 -11.60
CA VAL A 55 5.68 -10.27 -10.19
C VAL A 55 6.71 -11.39 -10.06
N GLY A 56 7.63 -11.24 -9.12
CA GLY A 56 8.50 -12.30 -8.62
C GLY A 56 8.20 -12.49 -7.13
N ILE A 57 8.03 -13.74 -6.71
CA ILE A 57 7.77 -14.12 -5.33
C ILE A 57 8.85 -15.09 -4.91
N ARG A 58 9.42 -14.86 -3.73
CA ARG A 58 10.35 -15.79 -3.10
C ARG A 58 9.90 -16.06 -1.67
N ALA A 59 9.54 -17.30 -1.40
CA ALA A 59 9.25 -17.82 -0.08
C ALA A 59 10.04 -19.13 0.14
N PRO A 60 10.22 -19.59 1.40
CA PRO A 60 10.97 -20.80 1.70
C PRO A 60 10.48 -22.07 1.01
N LYS A 61 9.16 -22.20 0.83
CA LYS A 61 8.52 -23.41 0.27
C LYS A 61 8.18 -23.29 -1.20
N ASP A 62 8.06 -22.07 -1.71
CA ASP A 62 7.64 -21.81 -3.09
C ASP A 62 8.24 -20.49 -3.58
N SER A 63 8.76 -20.50 -4.80
CA SER A 63 9.35 -19.33 -5.44
C SER A 63 9.01 -19.37 -6.91
N GLY A 64 8.60 -18.23 -7.45
CA GLY A 64 8.09 -18.17 -8.80
C GLY A 64 8.07 -16.77 -9.35
N SER A 65 7.81 -16.68 -10.64
CA SER A 65 7.53 -15.41 -11.29
C SER A 65 6.34 -15.56 -12.21
N GLY A 66 5.69 -14.45 -12.51
CA GLY A 66 4.50 -14.46 -13.33
C GLY A 66 4.12 -13.07 -13.80
N THR A 67 3.00 -13.04 -14.49
CA THR A 67 2.30 -11.80 -14.83
C THR A 67 1.33 -11.44 -13.71
N LEU A 68 1.17 -10.14 -13.50
CA LEU A 68 0.19 -9.56 -12.59
C LEU A 68 -0.81 -8.74 -13.40
N PHE A 69 -2.09 -8.94 -13.13
CA PHE A 69 -3.14 -7.98 -13.37
C PHE A 69 -3.75 -7.61 -12.01
N TRP A 70 -3.92 -6.32 -11.73
CA TRP A 70 -4.65 -5.88 -10.55
C TRP A 70 -5.58 -4.73 -10.92
N LEU A 71 -6.87 -4.96 -10.73
CA LEU A 71 -7.91 -3.94 -10.77
C LEU A 71 -8.33 -3.59 -9.34
N GLN A 72 -8.24 -2.32 -8.97
CA GLN A 72 -8.85 -1.76 -7.78
C GLN A 72 -9.99 -0.81 -8.16
N ARG A 73 -11.13 -0.95 -7.47
CA ARG A 73 -12.25 -0.01 -7.54
C ARG A 73 -12.81 0.19 -6.13
N GLN A 74 -12.48 1.31 -5.50
CA GLN A 74 -12.76 1.59 -4.09
C GLN A 74 -12.28 0.40 -3.24
N ASP A 75 -13.18 -0.24 -2.50
CA ASP A 75 -12.85 -1.37 -1.65
C ASP A 75 -12.84 -2.71 -2.40
N TYR A 76 -13.27 -2.73 -3.67
CA TYR A 76 -13.22 -3.93 -4.50
C TYR A 76 -11.84 -4.10 -5.16
N TYR A 77 -11.34 -5.33 -5.15
CA TYR A 77 -10.13 -5.71 -5.88
C TYR A 77 -10.32 -7.01 -6.67
N ASP A 78 -9.58 -7.11 -7.78
CA ASP A 78 -9.38 -8.32 -8.57
C ASP A 78 -7.90 -8.42 -8.94
N ILE A 79 -7.17 -9.27 -8.22
CA ILE A 79 -5.75 -9.52 -8.36
C ILE A 79 -5.58 -10.88 -9.01
N ARG A 80 -4.90 -10.92 -10.15
CA ARG A 80 -4.67 -12.14 -10.93
C ARG A 80 -3.18 -12.33 -11.14
N LEU A 81 -2.72 -13.52 -10.75
CA LEU A 81 -1.38 -13.99 -10.98
C LEU A 81 -1.42 -15.12 -12.01
N SER A 82 -0.47 -15.12 -12.93
CA SER A 82 -0.33 -16.21 -13.90
C SER A 82 1.14 -16.49 -14.17
N GLY A 83 1.59 -17.70 -13.87
CA GLY A 83 2.96 -18.13 -14.15
C GLY A 83 3.18 -18.49 -15.62
N PRO A 84 4.43 -18.84 -15.99
CA PRO A 84 4.79 -19.20 -17.36
C PRO A 84 3.94 -20.37 -17.86
N LEU A 85 3.49 -20.28 -19.11
CA LEU A 85 2.66 -21.32 -19.75
C LEU A 85 1.37 -21.64 -18.97
N GLY A 86 0.82 -20.67 -18.22
CA GLY A 86 -0.43 -20.83 -17.46
C GLY A 86 -0.32 -21.69 -16.21
N ARG A 87 0.88 -22.14 -15.84
CA ARG A 87 1.10 -22.90 -14.60
C ARG A 87 1.06 -21.96 -13.40
N GLY A 88 0.41 -22.37 -12.31
CA GLY A 88 0.39 -21.61 -11.06
C GLY A 88 -0.42 -20.32 -11.14
N ALA A 89 -1.59 -20.35 -11.78
CA ALA A 89 -2.51 -19.22 -11.78
C ALA A 89 -3.26 -19.12 -10.44
N ALA A 90 -3.39 -17.89 -9.94
CA ALA A 90 -4.18 -17.58 -8.74
C ALA A 90 -4.97 -16.29 -8.98
N ARG A 91 -6.20 -16.23 -8.45
CA ARG A 91 -7.05 -15.06 -8.51
C ARG A 91 -7.62 -14.76 -7.13
N LEU A 92 -7.29 -13.58 -6.63
CA LEU A 92 -7.78 -13.07 -5.36
C LEU A 92 -8.75 -11.93 -5.66
N THR A 93 -10.02 -12.12 -5.31
CA THR A 93 -11.06 -11.09 -5.47
C THR A 93 -11.73 -10.82 -4.15
N GLY A 94 -12.19 -9.60 -3.94
CA GLY A 94 -12.97 -9.33 -2.76
C GLY A 94 -13.31 -7.88 -2.53
N ARG A 95 -14.06 -7.72 -1.45
CA ARG A 95 -14.39 -6.47 -0.76
C ARG A 95 -14.47 -6.79 0.73
N PRO A 96 -14.52 -5.80 1.63
CA PRO A 96 -14.67 -6.04 3.06
C PRO A 96 -15.79 -7.05 3.37
N GLY A 97 -15.44 -8.13 4.06
CA GLY A 97 -16.36 -9.20 4.46
C GLY A 97 -16.73 -10.24 3.40
N ALA A 98 -16.27 -10.10 2.15
CA ALA A 98 -16.51 -11.09 1.10
C ALA A 98 -15.26 -11.21 0.21
N VAL A 99 -14.42 -12.21 0.50
CA VAL A 99 -13.15 -12.45 -0.19
C VAL A 99 -13.11 -13.88 -0.71
N ALA A 100 -12.64 -14.05 -1.94
CA ALA A 100 -12.44 -15.35 -2.58
C ALA A 100 -11.04 -15.46 -3.18
N LEU A 101 -10.40 -16.60 -2.95
CA LEU A 101 -9.14 -17.02 -3.57
C LEU A 101 -9.40 -18.24 -4.43
N GLU A 102 -9.10 -18.13 -5.72
CA GLU A 102 -9.14 -19.23 -6.68
C GLU A 102 -7.70 -19.61 -7.04
N VAL A 103 -7.32 -20.88 -6.86
CA VAL A 103 -5.98 -21.39 -7.19
C VAL A 103 -6.11 -22.53 -8.20
N ALA A 104 -5.35 -22.44 -9.28
CA ALA A 104 -5.35 -23.45 -10.33
C ALA A 104 -5.09 -24.84 -9.75
N ASN A 105 -5.94 -25.80 -10.11
CA ASN A 105 -5.90 -27.20 -9.64
C ASN A 105 -6.13 -27.43 -8.13
N GLN A 106 -6.52 -26.40 -7.36
CA GLN A 106 -6.88 -26.56 -5.94
C GLN A 106 -8.35 -26.20 -5.67
N GLY A 107 -8.87 -25.20 -6.39
CA GLY A 107 -10.28 -24.80 -6.29
C GLY A 107 -10.46 -23.36 -5.79
N ARG A 108 -11.62 -23.09 -5.19
CA ARG A 108 -12.01 -21.78 -4.67
C ARG A 108 -12.19 -21.85 -3.16
N TYR A 109 -11.66 -20.85 -2.48
CA TYR A 109 -11.69 -20.68 -1.03
C TYR A 109 -12.25 -19.31 -0.69
N GLU A 110 -12.98 -19.20 0.42
CA GLU A 110 -13.58 -17.94 0.86
C GLU A 110 -13.26 -17.68 2.33
N ALA A 111 -13.07 -16.40 2.67
CA ALA A 111 -12.80 -15.98 4.04
C ALA A 111 -13.25 -14.53 4.26
N LYS A 112 -13.07 -14.04 5.49
CA LYS A 112 -13.39 -12.65 5.83
C LYS A 112 -12.33 -11.67 5.36
N THR A 113 -11.08 -12.12 5.24
CA THR A 113 -9.93 -11.29 4.87
C THR A 113 -9.06 -11.99 3.81
N PRO A 114 -8.39 -11.22 2.93
CA PRO A 114 -7.42 -11.81 2.00
C PRO A 114 -6.21 -12.41 2.71
N GLU A 115 -5.78 -11.83 3.84
CA GLU A 115 -4.64 -12.34 4.63
C GLU A 115 -4.89 -13.76 5.14
N GLU A 116 -6.09 -14.04 5.64
CA GLU A 116 -6.51 -15.38 6.08
C GLU A 116 -6.40 -16.40 4.93
N LEU A 117 -6.87 -16.06 3.73
CA LEU A 117 -6.77 -16.95 2.56
C LEU A 117 -5.33 -17.19 2.12
N LEU A 118 -4.51 -16.15 2.06
CA LEU A 118 -3.11 -16.31 1.66
C LEU A 118 -2.32 -17.11 2.68
N GLN A 119 -2.61 -16.94 3.96
CA GLN A 119 -1.96 -17.71 5.02
C GLN A 119 -2.41 -19.18 5.00
N ASP A 120 -3.70 -19.45 4.92
CA ASP A 120 -4.23 -20.82 5.02
C ASP A 120 -3.95 -21.66 3.78
N GLN A 121 -4.05 -21.06 2.59
CA GLN A 121 -3.92 -21.79 1.33
C GLN A 121 -2.48 -21.78 0.78
N LEU A 122 -1.73 -20.70 0.99
CA LEU A 122 -0.38 -20.53 0.42
C LEU A 122 0.73 -20.43 1.48
N GLY A 123 0.38 -20.30 2.76
CA GLY A 123 1.35 -20.08 3.84
C GLY A 123 1.96 -18.68 3.86
N TRP A 124 1.41 -17.74 3.10
CA TRP A 124 1.97 -16.39 2.94
C TRP A 124 1.36 -15.41 3.92
N ARG A 125 2.18 -14.75 4.73
CA ARG A 125 1.76 -13.67 5.64
C ARG A 125 1.88 -12.30 4.96
N LEU A 126 1.19 -12.12 3.83
CA LEU A 126 1.23 -10.90 3.03
C LEU A 126 0.05 -9.99 3.37
N PRO A 127 0.27 -8.76 3.88
CA PRO A 127 -0.81 -7.83 4.23
C PRO A 127 -1.37 -7.16 2.97
N VAL A 128 -2.28 -7.85 2.29
CA VAL A 128 -2.93 -7.34 1.06
C VAL A 128 -3.62 -6.00 1.30
N SER A 129 -4.21 -5.83 2.48
CA SER A 129 -4.77 -4.56 2.98
C SER A 129 -3.76 -3.40 2.94
N HIS A 130 -2.48 -3.65 3.18
CA HIS A 130 -1.43 -2.62 3.06
C HIS A 130 -0.94 -2.46 1.63
N LEU A 131 -0.91 -3.53 0.83
CA LEU A 131 -0.48 -3.46 -0.57
C LEU A 131 -1.27 -2.43 -1.37
N VAL A 132 -2.56 -2.28 -1.09
CA VAL A 132 -3.47 -1.30 -1.71
C VAL A 132 -2.91 0.14 -1.56
N TRP A 133 -2.15 0.43 -0.50
CA TRP A 133 -1.48 1.70 -0.27
C TRP A 133 -0.06 1.69 -0.85
N TRP A 134 0.71 0.65 -0.51
CA TRP A 134 2.12 0.57 -0.88
C TRP A 134 2.34 0.57 -2.38
N VAL A 135 1.45 -0.06 -3.17
CA VAL A 135 1.55 -0.10 -4.64
C VAL A 135 1.46 1.29 -5.26
N ARG A 136 0.77 2.23 -4.62
CA ARG A 136 0.65 3.64 -5.05
C ARG A 136 1.78 4.52 -4.52
N GLY A 137 2.67 4.00 -3.67
CA GLY A 137 3.69 4.81 -3.00
C GLY A 137 3.18 5.54 -1.75
N LEU A 138 2.15 5.00 -1.11
CA LEU A 138 1.58 5.55 0.13
C LEU A 138 1.81 4.60 1.31
N PRO A 139 2.13 5.10 2.52
CA PRO A 139 2.02 4.28 3.72
C PRO A 139 0.54 3.97 4.03
N ALA A 140 0.29 2.81 4.62
CA ALA A 140 -1.04 2.48 5.13
C ALA A 140 -1.40 3.44 6.30
N PRO A 141 -2.67 3.87 6.44
CA PRO A 141 -3.04 4.95 7.36
C PRO A 141 -3.14 4.54 8.84
N ASP A 142 -3.35 3.25 9.11
CA ASP A 142 -3.78 2.78 10.43
C ASP A 142 -2.62 2.42 11.37
N SER A 143 -1.39 2.34 10.85
CA SER A 143 -0.21 1.95 11.60
C SER A 143 0.93 2.98 11.47
N LYS A 144 1.94 2.82 12.32
CA LYS A 144 3.12 3.69 12.28
C LYS A 144 3.96 3.36 11.06
N SER A 145 4.49 4.40 10.43
CA SER A 145 5.34 4.29 9.25
C SER A 145 6.64 5.06 9.44
N LYS A 146 7.73 4.51 8.91
CA LYS A 146 8.98 5.23 8.71
C LYS A 146 9.18 5.41 7.21
N VAL A 147 9.17 6.66 6.78
CA VAL A 147 9.23 7.06 5.38
C VAL A 147 10.59 7.65 5.08
N THR A 148 11.28 7.13 4.08
CA THR A 148 12.48 7.75 3.52
C THR A 148 12.16 8.31 2.15
N LEU A 149 12.39 9.61 1.97
CA LEU A 149 12.16 10.31 0.71
C LEU A 149 13.39 10.34 -0.19
N ASP A 150 13.17 10.22 -1.49
CA ASP A 150 14.17 10.49 -2.52
C ASP A 150 14.37 12.00 -2.75
N GLY A 151 15.20 12.37 -3.73
CA GLY A 151 15.47 13.77 -4.08
C GLY A 151 14.30 14.50 -4.75
N ASP A 152 13.31 13.76 -5.25
CA ASP A 152 12.09 14.31 -5.88
C ASP A 152 10.92 14.36 -4.89
N SER A 153 11.19 14.19 -3.59
CA SER A 153 10.21 14.20 -2.50
C SER A 153 9.17 13.07 -2.59
N ARG A 154 9.53 11.93 -3.19
CA ARG A 154 8.71 10.72 -3.29
C ARG A 154 9.24 9.63 -2.36
N LEU A 155 8.45 8.58 -2.13
CA LEU A 155 8.87 7.46 -1.30
C LEU A 155 10.07 6.75 -1.96
N ALA A 156 11.22 6.71 -1.29
CA ALA A 156 12.35 5.83 -1.65
C ALA A 156 12.25 4.50 -0.91
N SER A 157 11.90 4.55 0.38
CA SER A 157 11.62 3.37 1.19
C SER A 157 10.56 3.62 2.26
N LEU A 158 9.92 2.54 2.69
CA LEU A 158 8.93 2.52 3.77
C LEU A 158 9.17 1.31 4.67
N ASP A 159 9.30 1.55 5.96
CA ASP A 159 9.20 0.50 6.98
C ASP A 159 7.84 0.61 7.69
N GLN A 160 7.03 -0.45 7.63
CA GLN A 160 5.70 -0.48 8.23
C GLN A 160 5.28 -1.92 8.55
N ASP A 161 4.84 -2.17 9.78
CA ASP A 161 4.30 -3.45 10.25
C ASP A 161 5.17 -4.70 9.92
N GLY A 162 6.48 -4.56 10.10
CA GLY A 162 7.44 -5.65 9.86
C GLY A 162 7.80 -5.85 8.39
N TRP A 163 7.34 -4.96 7.50
CA TRP A 163 7.71 -4.94 6.09
C TRP A 163 8.63 -3.76 5.79
N GLN A 164 9.63 -4.03 4.95
CA GLN A 164 10.42 -3.01 4.28
C GLN A 164 10.04 -2.98 2.80
N VAL A 165 9.63 -1.81 2.30
CA VAL A 165 9.25 -1.59 0.92
C VAL A 165 10.24 -0.62 0.28
N GLU A 166 10.83 -1.01 -0.83
CA GLU A 166 11.77 -0.21 -1.63
C GLU A 166 11.13 0.20 -2.95
N TYR A 167 11.26 1.48 -3.29
CA TYR A 167 10.72 2.09 -4.49
C TYR A 167 11.88 2.45 -5.41
N LEU A 168 12.05 1.68 -6.47
CA LEU A 168 13.27 1.71 -7.30
C LEU A 168 13.13 2.59 -8.53
N SER A 169 11.91 2.77 -9.03
CA SER A 169 11.62 3.67 -10.14
C SER A 169 10.17 4.15 -10.06
N TYR A 170 9.92 5.31 -10.67
CA TYR A 170 8.61 5.95 -10.79
C TYR A 170 8.33 6.28 -12.26
N VAL A 171 7.06 6.35 -12.60
CA VAL A 171 6.56 6.79 -13.90
C VAL A 171 5.44 7.82 -13.70
N GLU A 172 5.38 8.81 -14.57
CA GLU A 172 4.26 9.75 -14.59
C GLU A 172 3.14 9.19 -15.46
N GLN A 173 1.93 9.06 -14.89
CA GLN A 173 0.74 8.62 -15.58
C GLN A 173 -0.44 9.52 -15.21
N ASN A 174 -1.07 10.16 -16.21
CA ASN A 174 -2.21 11.06 -16.01
C ASN A 174 -1.96 12.15 -14.95
N GLY A 175 -0.73 12.67 -14.88
CA GLY A 175 -0.32 13.68 -13.90
C GLY A 175 0.01 13.15 -12.49
N TYR A 176 0.02 11.82 -12.29
CA TYR A 176 0.42 11.18 -11.04
C TYR A 176 1.78 10.50 -11.21
N TRP A 177 2.71 10.77 -10.30
CA TRP A 177 3.94 10.00 -10.18
C TRP A 177 3.67 8.72 -9.39
N LEU A 178 3.78 7.57 -10.04
CA LEU A 178 3.43 6.28 -9.48
C LEU A 178 4.62 5.31 -9.52
N PRO A 179 4.77 4.42 -8.53
CA PRO A 179 5.84 3.44 -8.53
C PRO A 179 5.78 2.54 -9.77
N GLU A 180 6.91 2.37 -10.45
CA GLU A 180 7.05 1.43 -11.57
C GLU A 180 7.72 0.14 -11.12
N ARG A 181 8.69 0.21 -10.21
CA ARG A 181 9.37 -0.95 -9.67
C ARG A 181 9.44 -0.90 -8.16
N VAL A 182 8.86 -1.91 -7.51
CA VAL A 182 8.75 -1.99 -6.04
C VAL A 182 9.29 -3.34 -5.58
N LYS A 183 10.05 -3.34 -4.49
CA LYS A 183 10.41 -4.56 -3.76
C LYS A 183 9.82 -4.51 -2.37
N LEU A 184 9.31 -5.63 -1.90
CA LEU A 184 8.76 -5.81 -0.58
C LEU A 184 9.53 -6.94 0.09
N HIS A 185 10.00 -6.67 1.29
CA HIS A 185 10.77 -7.57 2.13
C HIS A 185 10.00 -7.79 3.43
N GLY A 186 9.47 -9.00 3.59
CA GLY A 186 8.87 -9.47 4.83
C GLY A 186 9.75 -10.51 5.51
N GLN A 187 9.25 -11.15 6.56
CA GLN A 187 10.01 -12.15 7.33
C GLN A 187 10.44 -13.36 6.49
N ASP A 188 9.49 -13.99 5.78
CA ASP A 188 9.69 -15.21 4.99
C ASP A 188 9.15 -15.06 3.57
N LEU A 189 9.00 -13.81 3.10
CA LEU A 189 8.37 -13.52 1.83
C LEU A 189 8.98 -12.25 1.22
N ASP A 190 9.66 -12.42 0.10
CA ASP A 190 10.06 -11.31 -0.76
C ASP A 190 9.13 -11.23 -1.97
N VAL A 191 8.70 -10.03 -2.31
CA VAL A 191 7.93 -9.75 -3.53
C VAL A 191 8.63 -8.66 -4.33
N THR A 192 8.86 -8.91 -5.62
CA THR A 192 9.29 -7.88 -6.56
C THR A 192 8.18 -7.63 -7.56
N LEU A 193 7.72 -6.40 -7.62
CA LEU A 193 6.72 -5.94 -8.57
C LEU A 193 7.38 -5.03 -9.61
N VAL A 194 7.13 -5.32 -10.89
CA VAL A 194 7.48 -4.46 -12.01
C VAL A 194 6.20 -4.13 -12.77
N ILE A 195 5.69 -2.93 -12.56
CA ILE A 195 4.49 -2.41 -13.21
C ILE A 195 4.89 -1.92 -14.60
N LYS A 196 4.13 -2.33 -15.62
CA LYS A 196 4.37 -2.00 -17.03
C LYS A 196 3.32 -1.08 -17.61
N ASP A 197 2.11 -1.13 -17.07
CA ASP A 197 1.01 -0.27 -17.48
C ASP A 197 0.25 0.17 -16.24
N TRP A 198 0.03 1.48 -16.12
CA TRP A 198 -0.74 2.12 -15.07
C TRP A 198 -1.97 2.78 -15.68
N GLN A 199 -3.13 2.56 -15.07
CA GLN A 199 -4.37 3.25 -15.43
C GLN A 199 -5.04 3.79 -14.16
N PRO A 200 -4.50 4.87 -13.57
CA PRO A 200 -5.08 5.50 -12.39
C PRO A 200 -6.39 6.21 -12.77
N ARG A 201 -7.38 6.16 -11.86
CA ARG A 201 -8.72 6.71 -12.09
C ARG A 201 -9.27 7.36 -10.82
N LYS A 202 -10.14 8.34 -11.04
CA LYS A 202 -11.09 8.84 -10.05
C LYS A 202 -12.47 8.34 -10.49
N LEU A 203 -13.12 7.53 -9.67
CA LEU A 203 -14.40 6.88 -9.95
C LEU A 203 -15.58 7.75 -9.50
N GLY A 204 -15.34 8.68 -8.57
CA GLY A 204 -16.31 9.68 -8.10
C GLY A 204 -16.29 11.03 -8.85
N GLN A 205 -15.77 11.09 -10.09
CA GLN A 205 -15.81 12.28 -10.96
C GLN A 205 -16.39 11.93 -12.33
#